data_AF-A0A938AL63-F1
#
_entry.id   AF-A0A938AL63-F1
#
_cell.length_a   1.000
_cell.length_b   1.000
_cell.length_c   1.000
_cell.angle_alpha   90.00
_cell.angle_beta   90.00
_cell.angle_gamma   90.00
#
_symmetry.space_group_name_H-M   'P 1'
#
loop_
_entity.id
_entity.type
_entity.pdbx_description
1 polymer ?
#
loop_
_entity_poly.entity_id
_entity_poly.type
_entity_poly.pdbx_seq_one_letter_code
_entity_poly.pdbx_strand_id
1 'polypeptide(L)'
;MPTPAQSTRIGLRIGWARVGLATWVGVTISMIAIAVTSRTVSKPPWWLGASTNPAPLYVTAIPVIVCLTPIIVIALRRRTSPLIGCVCATALAVSAALDVSTTPGVAVVQAALAVAALAGSVALWAGIGTV
;
A
#
# COMPACT_ATOMS: atom_id res chain seq x y z
N MET A 1 15.87 -46.22 4.43
CA MET A 1 16.07 -44.76 4.28
C MET A 1 14.75 -44.07 4.54
N PRO A 2 14.65 -43.12 5.48
CA PRO A 2 13.45 -42.30 5.60
C PRO A 2 13.41 -41.30 4.43
N THR A 3 12.32 -41.31 3.69
CA THR A 3 12.02 -40.33 2.62
C THR A 3 11.98 -38.93 3.24
N PRO A 4 12.65 -37.91 2.69
CA PRO A 4 12.55 -36.56 3.22
C PRO A 4 11.09 -36.11 3.18
N ALA A 5 10.54 -35.69 4.32
CA ALA A 5 9.20 -35.16 4.41
C ALA A 5 9.08 -33.95 3.47
N GLN A 6 8.25 -34.09 2.44
CA GLN A 6 8.00 -33.02 1.48
C GLN A 6 7.27 -31.89 2.20
N SER A 7 8.00 -30.85 2.60
CA SER A 7 7.45 -29.67 3.25
C SER A 7 6.54 -28.94 2.27
N THR A 8 5.24 -29.16 2.37
CA THR A 8 4.23 -28.43 1.60
C THR A 8 4.31 -26.96 2.01
N ARG A 9 4.87 -26.10 1.15
CA ARG A 9 4.87 -24.66 1.39
C ARG A 9 3.49 -24.11 1.07
N ILE A 10 2.86 -23.48 2.06
CA ILE A 10 1.62 -22.70 1.86
C ILE A 10 2.02 -21.26 1.55
N GLY A 11 1.58 -20.74 0.42
CA GLY A 11 1.94 -19.40 -0.03
C GLY A 11 1.09 -18.92 -1.21
N LEU A 12 1.32 -17.66 -1.58
CA LEU A 12 0.65 -17.04 -2.70
C LEU A 12 1.16 -17.59 -4.04
N ARG A 13 0.25 -18.14 -4.83
CA ARG A 13 0.54 -18.66 -6.18
C ARG A 13 1.11 -17.55 -7.07
N ILE A 14 1.94 -17.92 -8.04
CA ILE A 14 2.71 -16.94 -8.84
C ILE A 14 1.83 -15.91 -9.56
N GLY A 15 0.68 -16.34 -10.09
CA GLY A 15 -0.28 -15.45 -10.77
C GLY A 15 -0.85 -14.40 -9.82
N TRP A 16 -1.30 -14.82 -8.65
CA TRP A 16 -1.84 -13.94 -7.61
C TRP A 16 -0.77 -13.01 -7.03
N ALA A 17 0.47 -13.46 -6.90
CA ALA A 17 1.58 -12.57 -6.52
C ALA A 17 1.82 -11.44 -7.53
N ARG A 18 1.69 -11.72 -8.84
CA ARG A 18 1.79 -10.68 -9.87
C ARG A 18 0.63 -9.69 -9.81
N VAL A 19 -0.59 -10.16 -9.56
CA VAL A 19 -1.77 -9.29 -9.35
C VAL A 19 -1.54 -8.37 -8.16
N GLY A 20 -1.10 -8.92 -7.02
CA GLY A 20 -0.78 -8.12 -5.83
C GLY A 20 0.32 -7.09 -6.09
N LEU A 21 1.39 -7.46 -6.79
CA LEU A 21 2.46 -6.55 -7.17
C LEU A 21 1.92 -5.41 -8.05
N ALA A 22 1.13 -5.74 -9.08
CA ALA A 22 0.54 -4.76 -9.96
C ALA A 22 -0.38 -3.79 -9.21
N THR A 23 -1.20 -4.28 -8.28
CA THR A 23 -2.04 -3.44 -7.42
C THR A 23 -1.21 -2.47 -6.61
N TRP A 24 -0.19 -2.94 -5.88
CA TRP A 24 0.59 -2.09 -4.99
C TRP A 24 1.54 -1.15 -5.72
N VAL A 25 2.06 -1.53 -6.88
CA VAL A 25 2.77 -0.62 -7.78
C VAL A 25 1.84 0.48 -8.27
N GLY A 26 0.61 0.13 -8.69
CA GLY A 26 -0.41 1.09 -9.08
C GLY A 26 -0.73 2.07 -7.95
N VAL A 27 -0.94 1.57 -6.73
CA VAL A 27 -1.16 2.39 -5.52
C VAL A 27 0.00 3.35 -5.27
N THR A 28 1.23 2.88 -5.43
CA THR A 28 2.43 3.71 -5.25
C THR A 28 2.48 4.84 -6.29
N ILE A 29 2.21 4.54 -7.56
CA ILE A 29 2.17 5.53 -8.64
C ILE A 29 1.06 6.56 -8.38
N SER A 30 -0.13 6.12 -7.98
CA SER A 30 -1.22 7.02 -7.61
C SER A 30 -0.86 7.93 -6.45
N MET A 31 -0.16 7.41 -5.43
CA MET A 31 0.30 8.24 -4.30
C MET A 31 1.32 9.30 -4.72
N ILE A 32 2.24 8.96 -5.64
CA ILE A 32 3.16 9.93 -6.24
C ILE A 32 2.39 10.99 -7.03
N ALA A 33 1.39 10.59 -7.81
CA ALA A 33 0.55 11.53 -8.55
C ALA A 33 -0.16 12.50 -7.60
N ILE A 34 -0.73 12.01 -6.49
CA ILE A 34 -1.32 12.85 -5.43
C ILE A 34 -0.29 13.85 -4.89
N ALA A 35 0.95 13.40 -4.63
CA ALA A 35 2.02 14.27 -4.14
C ALA A 35 2.34 15.41 -5.13
N VAL A 36 2.41 15.11 -6.42
CA VAL A 36 2.70 16.09 -7.47
C VAL A 36 1.51 17.05 -7.65
N THR A 37 0.29 16.52 -7.80
CA THR A 37 -0.93 17.33 -8.02
C THR A 37 -1.27 18.19 -6.80
N SER A 38 -1.05 17.71 -5.59
CA SER A 38 -1.31 18.52 -4.39
C SER A 38 -0.40 19.74 -4.29
N ARG A 39 0.84 19.66 -4.79
CA ARG A 39 1.75 20.80 -4.90
C ARG A 39 1.31 21.80 -5.96
N THR A 40 0.80 21.36 -7.10
CA THR A 40 0.31 22.29 -8.14
C THR A 40 -0.92 23.06 -7.68
N VAL A 41 -1.77 22.44 -6.86
CA VAL A 41 -2.98 23.06 -6.29
C VAL A 41 -2.68 23.83 -4.99
N SER A 42 -1.40 23.87 -4.54
CA SER A 42 -0.98 24.51 -3.28
C SER A 42 -1.74 24.02 -2.04
N LYS A 43 -2.27 22.78 -2.09
CA LYS A 43 -2.99 22.11 -1.00
C LYS A 43 -2.31 20.78 -0.69
N PRO A 44 -1.10 20.80 -0.11
CA PRO A 44 -0.34 19.60 0.18
C PRO A 44 -0.95 18.82 1.35
N PRO A 45 -0.88 17.48 1.32
CA PRO A 45 -1.33 16.64 2.44
C PRO A 45 -0.42 16.81 3.66
N TRP A 46 -0.91 16.37 4.83
CA TRP A 46 -0.24 16.53 6.14
C TRP A 46 1.22 16.06 6.15
N TRP A 47 1.51 15.00 5.39
CA TRP A 47 2.83 14.38 5.33
C TRP A 47 3.81 15.07 4.38
N LEU A 48 3.33 15.92 3.46
CA LEU A 48 4.16 16.65 2.50
C LEU A 48 4.50 18.06 3.02
N GLY A 49 3.60 18.64 3.82
CA GLY A 49 3.72 19.98 4.39
C GLY A 49 3.53 21.10 3.36
N ALA A 50 3.30 22.32 3.85
CA ALA A 50 3.12 23.50 3.01
C ALA A 50 4.38 23.81 2.18
N SER A 51 4.22 24.41 1.00
CA SER A 51 5.38 24.80 0.16
C SER A 51 6.35 25.75 0.90
N THR A 52 5.81 26.60 1.78
CA THR A 52 6.57 27.54 2.62
C THR A 52 7.20 26.91 3.86
N ASN A 53 6.71 25.76 4.31
CA ASN A 53 7.24 25.00 5.44
C ASN A 53 7.11 23.50 5.15
N PRO A 54 8.05 22.92 4.38
CA PRO A 54 7.97 21.53 3.96
C PRO A 54 8.09 20.60 5.17
N ALA A 55 7.34 19.49 5.13
CA ALA A 55 7.44 18.48 6.17
C ALA A 55 8.85 17.84 6.14
N PRO A 56 9.42 17.53 7.32
CA PRO A 56 10.72 16.90 7.39
C PRO A 56 10.68 15.49 6.76
N LEU A 57 11.81 15.05 6.21
CA LEU A 57 11.90 13.85 5.36
C LEU A 57 11.29 12.59 5.98
N TYR A 58 11.42 12.42 7.30
CA TYR A 58 10.89 11.27 8.02
C TYR A 58 9.35 11.20 8.00
N VAL A 59 8.66 12.35 7.97
CA VAL A 59 7.19 12.39 7.86
C VAL A 59 6.78 12.10 6.42
N THR A 60 7.48 12.71 5.46
CA THR A 60 7.23 12.51 4.02
C THR A 60 7.43 11.07 3.58
N ALA A 61 8.35 10.35 4.24
CA ALA A 61 8.63 8.95 3.97
C ALA A 61 7.52 8.00 4.43
N ILE A 62 6.65 8.40 5.38
CA ILE A 62 5.63 7.52 5.97
C ILE A 62 4.74 6.86 4.90
N PRO A 63 4.00 7.60 4.07
CA PRO A 63 3.12 6.99 3.07
C PRO A 63 3.90 6.21 1.99
N VAL A 64 5.12 6.64 1.67
CA VAL A 64 5.99 5.92 0.73
C VAL A 64 6.33 4.54 1.28
N ILE A 65 6.76 4.46 2.54
CA ILE A 65 7.08 3.20 3.21
C ILE A 65 5.83 2.31 3.29
N VAL A 66 4.66 2.88 3.62
CA VAL A 66 3.39 2.15 3.66
C VAL A 66 3.04 1.55 2.29
N CYS A 67 3.27 2.28 1.19
CA CYS A 67 3.01 1.77 -0.17
C CYS A 67 4.04 0.72 -0.62
N LEU A 68 5.31 0.86 -0.23
CA LEU A 68 6.38 -0.07 -0.65
C LEU A 68 6.39 -1.37 0.16
N THR A 69 5.94 -1.35 1.41
CA THR A 69 5.99 -2.52 2.30
C THR A 69 5.28 -3.75 1.72
N PRO A 70 4.06 -3.65 1.16
CA PRO A 70 3.38 -4.79 0.55
C PRO A 70 4.10 -5.33 -0.68
N ILE A 71 4.73 -4.47 -1.50
CA ILE A 71 5.52 -4.88 -2.67
C ILE A 71 6.67 -5.80 -2.22
N ILE A 72 7.42 -5.34 -1.21
CA ILE A 72 8.55 -6.09 -0.63
C ILE A 72 8.06 -7.40 -0.02
N VAL A 73 6.94 -7.39 0.71
CA VAL A 73 6.40 -8.57 1.37
C VAL A 73 5.86 -9.58 0.35
N ILE A 74 5.20 -9.15 -0.73
CA ILE A 74 4.78 -10.05 -1.80
C ILE A 74 6.00 -10.74 -2.44
N ALA A 75 7.08 -9.99 -2.65
CA ALA A 75 8.32 -10.51 -3.23
C ALA A 75 9.04 -11.51 -2.30
N LEU A 76 9.11 -11.21 -0.99
CA LEU A 76 9.92 -11.97 -0.02
C LEU A 76 9.14 -13.02 0.78
N ARG A 77 7.87 -12.75 1.13
CA ARG A 77 7.06 -13.53 2.08
C ARG A 77 5.61 -13.66 1.62
N ARG A 78 5.42 -14.54 0.64
CA ARG A 78 4.14 -14.81 -0.03
C ARG A 78 2.99 -15.24 0.91
N ARG A 79 3.27 -15.81 2.08
CA ARG A 79 2.23 -16.29 3.02
C ARG A 79 1.54 -15.17 3.80
N THR A 80 2.30 -14.16 4.26
CA THR A 80 1.78 -13.06 5.09
C THR A 80 1.40 -11.83 4.27
N SER A 81 1.68 -11.86 2.97
CA SER A 81 1.35 -10.82 2.00
C SER A 81 -0.05 -10.21 2.11
N PRO A 82 -1.15 -10.99 2.15
CA PRO A 82 -2.49 -10.39 2.16
C PRO A 82 -2.80 -9.64 3.47
N LEU A 83 -2.35 -10.17 4.63
CA LEU A 83 -2.50 -9.50 5.92
C LEU A 83 -1.78 -8.15 5.93
N ILE A 84 -0.52 -8.13 5.48
CA ILE A 84 0.28 -6.90 5.48
C ILE A 84 -0.30 -5.87 4.50
N GLY A 85 -0.78 -6.33 3.33
CA GLY A 85 -1.52 -5.46 2.41
C GLY A 85 -2.73 -4.80 3.08
N CYS A 86 -3.56 -5.56 3.80
CA CYS A 86 -4.69 -5.01 4.53
C CYS A 86 -4.26 -3.96 5.57
N VAL A 87 -3.21 -4.25 6.37
CA VAL A 87 -2.69 -3.31 7.37
C VAL A 87 -2.21 -2.01 6.72
N CYS A 88 -1.45 -2.10 5.62
CA CYS A 88 -0.98 -0.93 4.88
C CYS A 88 -2.14 -0.14 4.27
N ALA A 89 -3.17 -0.81 3.74
CA ALA A 89 -4.35 -0.15 3.21
C ALA A 89 -5.15 0.58 4.32
N THR A 90 -5.28 -0.02 5.51
CA THR A 90 -5.88 0.66 6.66
C THR A 90 -5.06 1.86 7.10
N ALA A 91 -3.72 1.76 7.11
CA ALA A 91 -2.86 2.89 7.42
C ALA A 91 -3.03 4.06 6.42
N LEU A 92 -3.20 3.76 5.13
CA LEU A 92 -3.54 4.77 4.12
C LEU A 92 -4.92 5.40 4.37
N ALA A 93 -5.91 4.61 4.78
CA ALA A 93 -7.24 5.14 5.13
C ALA A 93 -7.19 6.08 6.34
N VAL A 94 -6.39 5.74 7.37
CA VAL A 94 -6.14 6.62 8.51
C VAL A 94 -5.43 7.90 8.08
N SER A 95 -4.42 7.80 7.21
CA SER A 95 -3.76 8.97 6.61
C SER A 95 -4.75 9.89 5.91
N ALA A 96 -5.67 9.32 5.13
CA ALA A 96 -6.71 10.08 4.46
C ALA A 96 -7.63 10.82 5.45
N ALA A 97 -7.97 10.20 6.58
CA ALA A 97 -8.79 10.81 7.63
C ALA A 97 -8.13 12.05 8.25
N LEU A 98 -6.79 12.05 8.38
CA LEU A 98 -6.03 13.20 8.87
C LEU A 98 -6.08 14.40 7.92
N ASP A 99 -6.25 14.16 6.62
CA ASP A 99 -6.33 15.22 5.60
C ASP A 99 -7.75 15.82 5.44
N VAL A 100 -8.78 15.23 6.05
CA VAL A 100 -10.19 15.66 5.85
C VAL A 100 -10.42 17.11 6.27
N SER A 101 -9.80 17.55 7.37
CA SER A 101 -10.00 18.89 7.93
C SER A 101 -9.21 19.98 7.20
N THR A 102 -8.07 19.62 6.58
CA THR A 102 -7.16 20.58 5.95
C THR A 102 -7.34 20.63 4.43
N THR A 103 -7.48 19.46 3.80
CA THR A 103 -7.47 19.28 2.33
C THR A 103 -8.47 18.20 1.90
N PRO A 104 -9.80 18.45 2.00
CA PRO A 104 -10.82 17.42 1.79
C PRO A 104 -10.77 16.78 0.40
N GLY A 105 -10.37 17.53 -0.64
CA GLY A 105 -10.21 16.98 -1.98
C GLY A 105 -9.11 15.92 -2.08
N VAL A 106 -7.99 16.11 -1.39
CA VAL A 106 -6.89 15.14 -1.34
C VAL A 106 -7.29 13.94 -0.49
N ALA A 107 -7.98 14.18 0.63
CA ALA A 107 -8.49 13.14 1.52
C ALA A 107 -9.42 12.14 0.80
N VAL A 108 -10.35 12.63 -0.03
CA VAL A 108 -11.27 11.75 -0.80
C VAL A 108 -10.51 10.84 -1.76
N VAL A 109 -9.50 11.37 -2.46
CA VAL A 109 -8.69 10.58 -3.40
C VAL A 109 -7.83 9.54 -2.66
N GLN A 110 -7.21 9.93 -1.54
CA GLN A 110 -6.46 8.99 -0.70
C GLN A 110 -7.36 7.89 -0.12
N ALA A 111 -8.58 8.23 0.33
CA ALA A 111 -9.54 7.27 0.85
C ALA A 111 -9.99 6.28 -0.22
N ALA A 112 -10.30 6.76 -1.43
CA ALA A 112 -10.65 5.90 -2.56
C ALA A 112 -9.50 4.94 -2.91
N LEU A 113 -8.26 5.44 -2.89
CA LEU A 113 -7.06 4.62 -3.12
C LEU A 113 -6.88 3.56 -2.03
N ALA A 114 -7.12 3.92 -0.76
CA ALA A 114 -7.06 2.99 0.36
C ALA A 114 -8.09 1.87 0.24
N VAL A 115 -9.33 2.18 -0.17
CA VAL A 115 -10.38 1.17 -0.41
C VAL A 115 -9.98 0.23 -1.56
N ALA A 116 -9.45 0.77 -2.66
CA ALA A 116 -8.96 -0.05 -3.77
C ALA A 116 -7.80 -0.97 -3.35
N ALA A 117 -6.85 -0.45 -2.57
CA ALA A 117 -5.73 -1.22 -2.03
C ALA A 117 -6.21 -2.32 -1.06
N LEU A 118 -7.22 -2.02 -0.24
CA LEU A 118 -7.84 -2.98 0.68
C LEU A 118 -8.52 -4.10 -0.11
N ALA A 119 -9.34 -3.76 -1.12
CA ALA A 119 -10.01 -4.74 -1.97
C ALA A 119 -9.01 -5.66 -2.68
N GLY A 120 -7.92 -5.11 -3.23
CA GLY A 120 -6.85 -5.90 -3.85
C GLY A 120 -6.14 -6.80 -2.84
N SER A 121 -5.89 -6.33 -1.62
CA SER A 121 -5.27 -7.12 -0.56
C SER A 121 -6.17 -8.23 -0.04
N VAL A 122 -7.48 -7.99 0.01
CA VAL A 122 -8.49 -9.01 0.34
C VAL A 122 -8.56 -10.07 -0.78
N ALA A 123 -8.51 -9.66 -2.04
CA ALA A 123 -8.53 -10.59 -3.18
C ALA A 123 -7.36 -11.57 -3.18
N LEU A 124 -6.19 -11.17 -2.65
CA LEU A 124 -5.02 -12.06 -2.54
C LEU A 124 -5.25 -13.29 -1.66
N TRP A 125 -6.23 -13.27 -0.76
CA TRP A 125 -6.59 -14.46 0.02
C TRP A 125 -7.10 -15.61 -0.85
N ALA A 126 -7.80 -15.31 -1.95
CA ALA A 126 -8.23 -16.32 -2.92
C ALA A 126 -7.05 -16.99 -3.64
N GLY A 127 -5.86 -16.37 -3.59
CA GLY A 127 -4.63 -16.85 -4.19
C GLY A 127 -3.75 -17.70 -3.29
N ILE A 128 -4.11 -17.89 -2.02
CA ILE A 128 -3.35 -18.72 -1.08
C ILE A 128 -3.62 -20.20 -1.39
N GLY A 129 -2.54 -20.97 -1.56
CA GLY A 129 -2.61 -22.41 -1.74
C GLY A 129 -1.27 -23.08 -1.50
N THR A 130 -1.20 -24.36 -1.82
CA THR A 130 0.05 -25.11 -1.84
C THR A 130 0.90 -24.67 -3.04
N VAL A 131 2.15 -24.27 -2.80
CA VAL A 131 3.10 -23.75 -3.81
C VAL A 131 4.38 -24.56 -3.87
#